data_AF-A0A554IYB0-F1
#
_entry.id   AF-A0A554IYB0-F1
#
_cell.length_a   1.000
_cell.length_b   1.000
_cell.length_c   1.000
_cell.angle_alpha   90.00
_cell.angle_beta   90.00
_cell.angle_gamma   90.00
#
_symmetry.space_group_name_H-M   'P 1'
#
loop_
_entity.id
_entity.type
_entity.pdbx_description
1 polymer ?
#
loop_
_entity_poly.entity_id
_entity_poly.type
_entity_poly.pdbx_seq_one_letter_code
_entity_poly.pdbx_strand_id
1 'polypeptide(L)'
;MWGEKYKDKKWSPEDKLLGGTEAPSEKAIFWAFTAYIFPLIPLISSHRNHHFVSYHIKQAVVFFVTLLLLSLLIFIPVKPFWKFIVLITIFTIWCFGITYALVGEKRPLPLIGRLAEKYFQGF
;
A
#
# COMPACT_ATOMS: atom_id res chain seq x y z
N MET A 1 1.95 -20.07 22.07
CA MET A 1 1.17 -19.32 23.10
C MET A 1 0.93 -17.87 22.65
N TRP A 2 0.25 -17.67 21.52
CA TRP A 2 -0.05 -16.34 20.94
C TRP A 2 -1.56 -16.14 20.66
N GLY A 3 -2.41 -17.05 21.14
CA GLY A 3 -3.84 -17.10 20.80
C GLY A 3 -4.81 -16.85 21.97
N GLU A 4 -4.33 -16.64 23.19
CA GLU A 4 -5.21 -16.54 24.37
C GLU A 4 -5.47 -15.09 24.83
N LYS A 5 -4.57 -14.15 24.52
CA LYS A 5 -4.68 -12.76 24.99
C LYS A 5 -5.74 -11.91 24.26
N TYR A 6 -6.42 -12.46 23.26
CA TYR A 6 -7.31 -11.71 22.36
C TYR A 6 -8.76 -12.21 22.33
N LYS A 7 -9.11 -13.21 23.16
CA LYS A 7 -10.41 -13.89 23.05
C LYS A 7 -11.62 -13.02 23.44
N ASP A 8 -11.43 -11.99 24.29
CA ASP A 8 -12.56 -11.37 24.99
C ASP A 8 -12.71 -9.85 24.79
N LYS A 9 -11.91 -9.23 23.92
CA LYS A 9 -11.98 -7.76 23.68
C LYS A 9 -13.07 -7.43 22.65
N LYS A 10 -14.18 -6.85 23.10
CA LYS A 10 -15.23 -6.35 22.20
C LYS A 10 -14.77 -5.05 21.52
N TRP A 11 -14.74 -5.04 20.19
CA TRP A 11 -13.94 -4.11 19.38
C TRP A 11 -14.73 -2.94 18.78
N SER A 12 -14.07 -1.78 18.65
CA SER A 12 -14.62 -0.52 18.11
C SER A 12 -14.33 -0.35 16.60
N PRO A 13 -15.18 0.35 15.82
CA PRO A 13 -14.96 0.61 14.39
C PRO A 13 -13.69 1.41 14.04
N GLU A 14 -13.15 2.18 14.97
CA GLU A 14 -12.06 3.17 14.79
C GLU A 14 -10.66 2.56 14.95
N ASP A 15 -10.55 1.47 15.71
CA ASP A 15 -9.32 0.67 15.83
C ASP A 15 -8.97 -0.06 14.49
N LYS A 16 -9.94 -0.16 13.57
CA LYS A 16 -9.84 -0.89 12.28
C LYS A 16 -9.17 -0.08 11.16
N LEU A 17 -8.96 1.22 11.36
CA LEU A 17 -8.24 2.14 10.46
C LEU A 17 -6.77 2.35 10.86
N LEU A 18 -6.40 1.97 12.09
CA LEU A 18 -5.16 2.41 12.77
C LEU A 18 -4.28 1.25 13.25
N GLY A 19 -4.12 0.20 12.44
CA GLY A 19 -2.96 -0.69 12.62
C GLY A 19 -2.81 -1.40 13.97
N GLY A 20 -3.85 -1.59 14.79
CA GLY A 20 -3.68 -2.07 16.16
C GLY A 20 -3.04 -1.00 17.05
N THR A 21 -3.34 -1.02 18.34
CA THR A 21 -2.96 0.06 19.28
C THR A 21 -1.44 0.22 19.53
N GLU A 22 -0.60 -0.52 18.81
CA GLU A 22 0.86 -0.47 18.89
C GLU A 22 1.43 -0.07 17.53
N ALA A 23 2.29 0.96 17.52
CA ALA A 23 2.97 1.41 16.30
C ALA A 23 3.75 0.25 15.64
N PRO A 24 3.76 0.16 14.30
CA PRO A 24 4.46 -0.92 13.61
C PRO A 24 5.96 -0.89 13.95
N SER A 25 6.55 -2.06 14.16
CA SER A 25 8.00 -2.17 14.39
C SER A 25 8.80 -1.60 13.23
N GLU A 26 10.03 -1.14 13.49
CA GLU A 26 10.96 -0.65 12.47
C GLU A 26 11.15 -1.64 11.32
N LYS A 27 11.24 -2.95 11.65
CA LYS A 27 11.29 -4.01 10.63
C LYS A 27 10.05 -4.03 9.74
N ALA A 28 8.86 -3.87 10.32
CA ALA A 28 7.61 -3.82 9.54
C ALA A 28 7.54 -2.57 8.65
N ILE A 29 8.02 -1.42 9.14
CA ILE A 29 8.16 -0.18 8.35
C ILE A 29 9.10 -0.40 7.17
N PHE A 30 10.28 -0.99 7.40
CA PHE A 30 11.23 -1.31 6.34
C PHE A 30 10.61 -2.18 5.23
N TRP A 31 9.90 -3.25 5.60
CA TRP A 31 9.25 -4.12 4.63
C TRP A 31 8.10 -3.44 3.87
N ALA A 32 7.32 -2.60 4.55
CA ALA A 32 6.25 -1.82 3.93
C ALA A 32 6.80 -0.78 2.95
N PHE A 33 7.85 -0.05 3.34
CA PHE A 33 8.58 0.87 2.47
C PHE A 33 9.12 0.17 1.23
N THR A 34 9.75 -1.00 1.43
CA THR A 34 10.34 -1.80 0.34
C THR A 34 9.28 -2.18 -0.71
N ALA A 35 8.00 -2.32 -0.32
CA ALA A 35 6.93 -2.64 -1.27
C ALA A 35 6.75 -1.57 -2.36
N TYR A 36 7.05 -0.30 -2.06
CA TYR A 36 6.94 0.81 -3.02
C TYR A 36 8.17 0.99 -3.91
N ILE A 37 9.32 0.39 -3.55
CA ILE A 37 10.54 0.44 -4.34
C ILE A 37 10.71 -0.85 -5.16
N PHE A 38 10.55 -1.99 -4.50
CA PHE A 38 10.73 -3.32 -5.05
C PHE A 38 9.54 -4.22 -4.65
N PRO A 39 8.35 -4.07 -5.28
CA PRO A 39 7.11 -4.71 -4.84
C PRO A 39 7.19 -6.24 -4.75
N LEU A 40 8.04 -6.88 -5.56
CA LEU A 40 8.20 -8.34 -5.56
C LEU A 40 8.95 -8.87 -4.34
N ILE A 41 9.89 -8.09 -3.77
CA ILE A 41 10.72 -8.52 -2.64
C ILE A 41 9.89 -8.81 -1.38
N PRO A 42 9.07 -7.89 -0.86
CA PRO A 42 8.21 -8.18 0.30
C PRO A 42 7.07 -9.13 -0.05
N LEU A 43 6.64 -9.20 -1.33
CA LEU A 43 5.57 -10.10 -1.77
C LEU A 43 5.94 -11.59 -1.63
N ILE A 44 7.20 -11.95 -1.89
CA ILE A 44 7.70 -13.33 -1.77
C ILE A 44 8.40 -13.60 -0.43
N SER A 45 8.57 -12.59 0.42
CA SER A 45 9.24 -12.75 1.71
C SER A 45 8.35 -13.43 2.76
N SER A 46 8.97 -13.92 3.83
CA SER A 46 8.25 -14.43 5.00
C SER A 46 7.41 -13.37 5.73
N HIS A 47 7.62 -12.09 5.43
CA HIS A 47 6.92 -10.96 6.06
C HIS A 47 5.62 -10.57 5.32
N ARG A 48 5.32 -11.21 4.18
CA ARG A 48 4.11 -10.94 3.37
C ARG A 48 2.79 -11.06 4.14
N ASN A 49 2.73 -11.92 5.16
CA ASN A 49 1.53 -12.16 5.97
C ASN A 49 1.41 -11.18 7.15
N HIS A 50 2.41 -10.34 7.41
CA HIS A 50 2.32 -9.34 8.47
C HIS A 50 1.25 -8.31 8.11
N HIS A 51 0.28 -8.07 8.99
CA HIS A 51 -0.90 -7.25 8.68
C HIS A 51 -0.55 -5.85 8.16
N PHE A 52 0.50 -5.20 8.69
CA PHE A 52 0.98 -3.90 8.18
C PHE A 52 1.68 -4.00 6.82
N VAL A 53 2.54 -5.00 6.65
CA VAL A 53 3.32 -5.17 5.41
C VAL A 53 2.41 -5.58 4.26
N SER A 54 1.49 -6.52 4.52
CA SER A 54 0.47 -6.97 3.56
C SER A 54 -0.38 -5.81 3.04
N TYR A 55 -0.75 -4.84 3.90
CA TYR A 55 -1.50 -3.65 3.47
C TYR A 55 -0.73 -2.85 2.42
N HIS A 56 0.54 -2.51 2.70
CA HIS A 56 1.37 -1.75 1.77
C HIS A 56 1.78 -2.56 0.52
N ILE A 57 1.93 -3.88 0.62
CA ILE A 57 2.08 -4.76 -0.55
C ILE A 57 0.88 -4.61 -1.48
N LYS A 58 -0.35 -4.73 -0.98
CA LYS A 58 -1.57 -4.61 -1.81
C LYS A 58 -1.68 -3.23 -2.48
N GLN A 59 -1.42 -2.17 -1.72
CA GLN A 59 -1.42 -0.79 -2.24
C GLN A 59 -0.34 -0.61 -3.33
N ALA A 60 0.87 -1.11 -3.10
CA ALA A 60 1.96 -1.04 -4.07
C ALA A 60 1.64 -1.86 -5.33
N VAL A 61 1.11 -3.08 -5.21
CA VAL A 61 0.71 -3.90 -6.36
C VAL A 61 -0.31 -3.16 -7.22
N VAL A 62 -1.36 -2.58 -6.63
CA VAL A 62 -2.34 -1.78 -7.37
C VAL A 62 -1.69 -0.57 -8.04
N PHE A 63 -0.78 0.12 -7.35
CA PHE A 63 -0.03 1.23 -7.94
C PHE A 63 0.80 0.80 -9.15
N PHE A 64 1.59 -0.28 -9.05
CA PHE A 64 2.43 -0.75 -10.14
C PHE A 64 1.64 -1.34 -11.31
N VAL A 65 0.52 -2.02 -11.04
CA VAL A 65 -0.39 -2.46 -12.10
C VAL A 65 -1.02 -1.25 -12.80
N THR A 66 -1.43 -0.22 -12.06
CA THR A 66 -1.94 1.03 -12.64
C THR A 66 -0.87 1.69 -13.51
N LEU A 67 0.37 1.75 -13.03
CA LEU A 67 1.50 2.29 -13.79
C LEU A 67 1.75 1.52 -15.09
N LEU A 68 1.68 0.19 -15.04
CA LEU A 68 1.84 -0.67 -16.23
C LEU A 68 0.70 -0.46 -17.23
N LEU A 69 -0.55 -0.33 -16.76
CA LEU A 69 -1.68 -0.02 -17.65
C LEU A 69 -1.54 1.38 -18.25
N LEU A 70 -1.11 2.36 -17.46
CA LEU A 70 -0.88 3.73 -17.93
C LEU A 70 0.27 3.83 -18.92
N SER A 71 1.29 2.98 -18.80
CA SER A 71 2.40 2.95 -19.76
C SER A 71 1.96 2.48 -21.15
N LEU A 72 0.84 1.76 -21.28
CA LEU A 72 0.27 1.42 -22.59
C LEU A 72 -0.32 2.64 -23.30
N LEU A 73 -0.65 3.73 -22.59
CA LEU A 73 -1.13 4.97 -23.24
C LEU A 73 -0.02 5.75 -23.95
N ILE A 74 1.25 5.33 -23.87
CA ILE A 74 2.35 6.00 -24.59
C ILE A 74 2.15 5.98 -26.11
N PHE A 75 1.42 5.00 -26.63
CA PHE A 75 1.11 4.86 -28.06
C PHE A 75 0.05 5.85 -28.55
N ILE A 76 -0.65 6.53 -27.63
CA ILE A 76 -1.65 7.54 -27.97
C ILE A 76 -0.92 8.88 -28.20
N PRO A 77 -1.14 9.56 -29.35
CA PRO A 77 -0.52 10.86 -29.63
C PRO A 77 -1.16 11.97 -28.78
N VAL A 78 -0.73 12.06 -27.52
CA VAL A 78 -1.14 13.08 -26.55
C VAL A 78 -0.11 14.21 -26.50
N LYS A 79 -0.57 15.47 -26.34
CA LYS A 79 0.33 16.63 -26.18
C LYS A 79 1.28 16.43 -24.97
N PRO A 80 2.55 16.87 -25.05
CA PRO A 80 3.53 16.69 -23.98
C PRO A 80 3.09 17.22 -22.61
N PHE A 81 2.35 18.34 -22.60
CA PHE A 81 1.80 18.95 -21.38
C PHE A 81 0.95 17.98 -20.54
N TRP A 82 0.05 17.23 -21.18
CA TRP A 82 -0.81 16.26 -20.47
C TRP A 82 0.00 15.07 -19.96
N LYS A 83 1.00 14.61 -20.71
CA LYS A 83 1.91 13.54 -20.26
C LYS A 83 2.67 13.95 -19.00
N PHE A 84 3.10 15.21 -18.93
CA PHE A 84 3.76 15.77 -17.75
C PHE A 84 2.85 15.82 -16.52
N ILE A 85 1.58 16.26 -16.68
CA ILE A 85 0.60 16.26 -15.59
C ILE A 85 0.37 14.84 -15.05
N VAL A 86 0.20 13.86 -15.93
CA VAL A 86 0.02 12.46 -15.53
C VAL A 86 1.24 11.95 -14.77
N LEU A 87 2.45 12.24 -15.25
CA LEU A 87 3.69 11.84 -14.59
C LEU A 87 3.81 12.43 -13.17
N ILE A 88 3.55 13.73 -13.01
CA ILE A 88 3.54 14.38 -11.69
C ILE A 88 2.50 13.73 -10.78
N THR A 89 1.29 13.49 -11.28
CA THR A 89 0.20 12.91 -10.49
C THR A 89 0.58 11.51 -9.98
N ILE A 90 1.13 10.66 -10.85
CA ILE A 90 1.62 9.32 -10.48
C ILE A 90 2.74 9.43 -9.45
N PHE A 91 3.71 10.32 -9.67
CA PHE A 91 4.82 10.53 -8.75
C PHE A 91 4.34 10.97 -7.36
N THR A 92 3.37 11.89 -7.28
CA THR A 92 2.77 12.32 -6.03
C THR A 92 2.04 11.18 -5.32
N ILE A 93 1.27 10.36 -6.04
CA ILE A 93 0.61 9.16 -5.45
C ILE A 93 1.65 8.20 -4.86
N TRP A 94 2.75 7.97 -5.58
CA TRP A 94 3.84 7.12 -5.10
C TRP A 94 4.49 7.65 -3.81
N CYS A 95 4.77 8.96 -3.76
CA CYS A 95 5.29 9.61 -2.55
C CYS A 95 4.35 9.41 -1.36
N PHE A 96 3.03 9.56 -1.54
CA PHE A 96 2.07 9.29 -0.46
C PHE A 96 2.18 7.85 0.07
N GLY A 97 2.35 6.86 -0.81
CA GLY A 97 2.53 5.46 -0.40
C GLY A 97 3.74 5.26 0.49
N ILE A 98 4.87 5.85 0.11
CA ILE A 98 6.11 5.84 0.90
C ILE A 98 5.90 6.55 2.23
N THR A 99 5.34 7.76 2.22
CA THR A 99 5.10 8.53 3.45
C THR A 99 4.21 7.76 4.42
N TYR A 100 3.11 7.18 3.96
CA TYR A 100 2.23 6.38 4.82
C TYR A 100 2.95 5.15 5.39
N ALA A 101 3.79 4.48 4.61
CA ALA A 101 4.59 3.36 5.10
C ALA A 101 5.61 3.78 6.17
N LEU A 102 6.30 4.90 5.97
CA LEU A 102 7.31 5.43 6.89
C LEU A 102 6.71 5.95 8.20
N VAL A 103 5.52 6.56 8.14
CA VAL A 103 4.78 7.03 9.32
C VAL A 103 4.09 5.89 10.06
N GLY A 104 3.95 4.71 9.43
CA GLY A 104 3.29 3.56 10.04
C GLY A 104 1.76 3.55 9.85
N GLU A 105 1.25 4.33 8.89
CA GLU A 105 -0.18 4.49 8.64
C GLU A 105 -0.69 3.56 7.53
N LYS A 106 -1.84 2.93 7.80
CA LYS A 106 -2.59 2.18 6.79
C LYS A 106 -3.61 3.07 6.11
N ARG A 107 -3.11 3.89 5.19
CA ARG A 107 -3.96 4.83 4.46
C ARG A 107 -3.99 4.48 2.97
N PRO A 108 -5.18 4.48 2.33
CA PRO A 108 -5.26 4.18 0.92
C PRO A 108 -4.57 5.27 0.12
N LEU A 109 -3.88 4.87 -0.96
CA LEU A 109 -3.36 5.81 -1.93
C LEU A 109 -4.49 6.68 -2.50
N PRO A 110 -4.25 7.98 -2.73
CA PRO A 110 -5.25 8.83 -3.36
C PRO A 110 -5.61 8.28 -4.76
N LEU A 111 -6.87 8.45 -5.14
CA LEU A 111 -7.50 7.98 -6.39
C LEU A 111 -7.62 6.45 -6.55
N ILE A 112 -6.57 5.68 -6.27
CA ILE A 112 -6.48 4.26 -6.62
C ILE A 112 -6.51 3.32 -5.41
N GLY A 113 -6.25 3.81 -4.19
CA GLY A 113 -6.03 2.94 -3.04
C GLY A 113 -7.25 2.16 -2.57
N ARG A 114 -8.47 2.64 -2.88
CA ARG A 114 -9.71 1.90 -2.63
C ARG A 114 -9.86 0.67 -3.52
N LEU A 115 -9.17 0.62 -4.68
CA LEU A 115 -9.16 -0.57 -5.52
C LEU A 115 -8.40 -1.71 -4.83
N ALA A 116 -7.31 -1.41 -4.12
CA ALA A 116 -6.58 -2.42 -3.35
C ALA A 116 -7.46 -3.05 -2.27
N GLU A 117 -8.24 -2.23 -1.55
CA GLU A 117 -9.17 -2.69 -0.52
C GLU A 117 -10.32 -3.51 -1.10
N LYS A 118 -10.79 -3.17 -2.31
CA LYS A 118 -11.88 -3.89 -2.98
C LYS A 118 -11.44 -5.25 -3.54
N TYR A 119 -10.28 -5.32 -4.18
CA TYR A 119 -9.85 -6.52 -4.92
C TYR A 119 -8.97 -7.49 -4.11
N PHE A 120 -8.46 -7.08 -2.94
CA PHE A 120 -7.56 -7.90 -2.11
C PHE A 120 -8.11 -8.21 -0.70
N GLN A 121 -9.43 -8.38 -0.58
CA GLN A 121 -10.10 -8.65 0.71
C GLN A 121 -9.70 -9.98 1.37
N GLY A 122 -9.18 -10.95 0.61
CA GLY A 122 -8.76 -12.27 1.10
C GLY A 122 -7.27 -12.60 0.94
N PHE A 123 -6.44 -11.61 0.61
CA PHE A 123 -4.99 -11.75 0.43
C PHE A 123 -4.25 -11.46 1.75
#